data_AF-U3BRG5-F1
#
_entry.id   AF-U3BRG5-F1
#
_cell.length_a   1.000
_cell.length_b   1.000
_cell.length_c   1.000
_cell.angle_alpha   90.00
_cell.angle_beta   90.00
_cell.angle_gamma   90.00
#
_symmetry.space_group_name_H-M   'P 1'
#
loop_
_entity.id
_entity.type
_entity.pdbx_description
1 polymer ?
#
loop_
_entity_poly.entity_id
_entity_poly.type
_entity_poly.pdbx_seq_one_letter_code
_entity_poly.pdbx_strand_id
1 'polypeptide(L)'
;MGIRENEGRYVRSRSLRDSAVKRKHPLNFMSRAVASHHIISCEATRRLSSYRRKQITYKGYDVNHTWNLVILPMEDRISCHYRIPLHKSGHKDEAIITHYEKSLGMSISGLRGELETEASKESDTHKQKILEDDIGVIDVLNGYHKIVGVKLARALKGLTCKTNKEEYSETLDDLSIEILGEISRDKLLLIHRGKHFAKGASGCEDCQEPGARTKRKHFGPLDNAPKKSKVKKFCYIGNRLKTVKEQK
;
A
#
# COMPACT_ATOMS: atom_id res chain seq x y z
N MET A 1 -12.31 4.87 -11.48
CA MET A 1 -12.89 6.08 -12.08
C MET A 1 -12.10 6.33 -13.34
N GLY A 2 -12.63 7.01 -14.35
CA GLY A 2 -11.74 7.52 -15.40
C GLY A 2 -10.85 8.62 -14.81
N ILE A 3 -9.68 8.84 -15.41
CA ILE A 3 -8.88 10.05 -15.16
C ILE A 3 -9.70 11.24 -15.67
N ARG A 4 -9.89 12.26 -14.83
CA ARG A 4 -10.64 13.47 -15.18
C ARG A 4 -9.82 14.67 -14.76
N GLU A 5 -9.36 15.44 -15.73
CA GLU A 5 -8.54 16.63 -15.47
C GLU A 5 -9.27 17.60 -14.54
N ASN A 6 -8.51 18.25 -13.67
CA ASN A 6 -9.00 19.16 -12.63
C ASN A 6 -9.85 18.49 -11.52
N GLU A 7 -10.06 17.18 -11.55
CA GLU A 7 -10.81 16.44 -10.51
C GLU A 7 -9.92 15.56 -9.62
N GLY A 8 -8.59 15.63 -9.77
CA GLY A 8 -7.65 14.81 -9.01
C GLY A 8 -7.69 15.08 -7.50
N ARG A 9 -7.33 14.07 -6.71
CA ARG A 9 -7.40 14.09 -5.23
C ARG A 9 -6.15 13.49 -4.61
N TYR A 10 -5.70 14.09 -3.52
CA TYR A 10 -4.53 13.65 -2.75
C TYR A 10 -4.87 13.37 -1.28
N VAL A 11 -6.16 13.40 -0.93
CA VAL A 11 -6.68 13.12 0.41
C VAL A 11 -7.61 11.91 0.40
N ARG A 12 -7.69 11.25 1.56
CA ARG A 12 -8.61 10.15 1.81
C ARG A 12 -10.07 10.61 1.67
N SER A 13 -10.87 9.83 0.94
CA SER A 13 -12.33 9.99 0.90
C SER A 13 -13.01 9.33 2.10
N ARG A 14 -14.10 9.94 2.60
CA ARG A 14 -15.00 9.31 3.60
C ARG A 14 -15.73 8.10 3.05
N SER A 15 -15.96 8.07 1.73
CA SER A 15 -16.61 6.96 1.03
C SER A 15 -15.74 6.51 -0.15
N LEU A 16 -15.16 5.32 -0.04
CA LEU A 16 -14.39 4.71 -1.13
C LEU A 16 -15.37 4.03 -2.10
N ARG A 17 -15.16 4.24 -3.40
CA ARG A 17 -16.03 3.70 -4.48
C ARG A 17 -15.75 2.22 -4.78
N ASP A 18 -15.53 1.43 -3.73
CA ASP A 18 -15.21 0.00 -3.79
C ASP A 18 -16.28 -0.89 -3.12
N SER A 19 -17.37 -0.30 -2.65
CA SER A 19 -18.42 -0.99 -1.91
C SER A 19 -18.97 -2.22 -2.63
N ALA A 20 -19.15 -2.17 -3.95
CA ALA A 20 -19.62 -3.31 -4.74
C ALA A 20 -18.61 -4.48 -4.73
N VAL A 21 -17.31 -4.19 -4.90
CA VAL A 21 -16.25 -5.21 -4.87
C VAL A 21 -16.11 -5.76 -3.45
N LYS A 22 -16.12 -4.88 -2.45
CA LYS A 22 -16.05 -5.23 -1.02
C LYS A 22 -17.19 -6.16 -0.60
N ARG A 23 -18.43 -5.89 -1.02
CA ARG A 23 -19.58 -6.76 -0.75
C ARG A 23 -19.42 -8.17 -1.32
N LYS A 24 -18.83 -8.30 -2.52
CA LYS A 24 -18.61 -9.59 -3.18
C LYS A 24 -17.29 -10.27 -2.79
N HIS A 25 -16.44 -9.58 -2.03
CA HIS A 25 -15.11 -10.06 -1.67
C HIS A 25 -15.25 -11.34 -0.83
N PRO A 26 -14.58 -12.45 -1.17
CA PRO A 26 -14.80 -13.72 -0.49
C PRO A 26 -14.42 -13.66 0.99
N LEU A 27 -13.46 -12.80 1.36
CA LEU A 27 -13.10 -12.58 2.77
C LEU A 27 -14.17 -11.81 3.57
N ASN A 28 -15.19 -11.23 2.92
CA ASN A 28 -16.26 -10.48 3.58
C ASN A 28 -17.39 -11.40 4.07
N PHE A 29 -17.05 -12.47 4.80
CA PHE A 29 -18.01 -13.47 5.32
C PHE A 29 -18.23 -13.37 6.84
N MET A 30 -17.51 -12.47 7.51
CA MET A 30 -17.72 -12.12 8.92
C MET A 30 -17.99 -10.62 9.06
N SER A 31 -18.55 -10.20 10.19
CA SER A 31 -18.75 -8.78 10.48
C SER A 31 -17.42 -8.02 10.43
N ARG A 32 -17.41 -6.88 9.73
CA ARG A 32 -16.22 -6.01 9.55
C ARG A 32 -14.96 -6.75 9.09
N ALA A 33 -15.12 -7.84 8.34
CA ALA A 33 -14.03 -8.74 7.99
C ALA A 33 -12.97 -8.12 7.08
N VAL A 34 -13.33 -7.11 6.28
CA VAL A 34 -12.45 -6.50 5.30
C VAL A 34 -12.56 -4.98 5.27
N ALA A 35 -11.45 -4.33 4.92
CA ALA A 35 -11.39 -2.92 4.59
C ALA A 35 -10.50 -2.70 3.37
N SER A 36 -10.63 -1.51 2.81
CA SER A 36 -9.74 -1.07 1.73
C SER A 36 -8.54 -0.38 2.35
N HIS A 37 -7.39 -0.67 1.78
CA HIS A 37 -6.11 -0.06 2.12
C HIS A 37 -5.61 0.72 0.91
N HIS A 38 -5.14 1.95 1.16
CA HIS A 38 -4.46 2.77 0.16
C HIS A 38 -3.02 2.31 0.01
N ILE A 39 -2.60 2.00 -1.21
CA ILE A 39 -1.28 1.43 -1.49
C ILE A 39 -0.21 2.55 -1.56
N ILE A 40 -0.49 3.62 -2.30
CA ILE A 40 0.16 4.91 -2.14
C ILE A 40 -0.52 5.60 -0.96
N SER A 41 0.31 5.96 0.02
CA SER A 41 -0.12 6.50 1.30
C SER A 41 -0.85 7.83 1.14
N CYS A 42 -2.09 7.90 1.61
CA CYS A 42 -2.80 9.17 1.77
C CYS A 42 -2.11 10.12 2.76
N GLU A 43 -1.34 9.60 3.73
CA GLU A 43 -0.57 10.43 4.65
C GLU A 43 0.57 11.13 3.92
N ALA A 44 1.28 10.39 3.06
CA ALA A 44 2.35 10.95 2.23
C ALA A 44 1.79 11.96 1.21
N THR A 45 0.75 11.58 0.45
CA THR A 45 0.19 12.45 -0.61
C THR A 45 -0.42 13.75 -0.07
N ARG A 46 -1.02 13.72 1.13
CA ARG A 46 -1.59 14.93 1.74
C ARG A 46 -0.51 15.92 2.18
N ARG A 47 0.68 15.44 2.56
CA ARG A 47 1.79 16.27 3.04
C ARG A 47 2.61 16.89 1.92
N LEU A 48 2.55 16.34 0.69
CA LEU A 48 3.19 16.90 -0.50
C LEU A 48 2.95 18.41 -0.63
N SER A 49 3.90 19.13 -1.24
CA SER A 49 3.81 20.57 -1.44
C SER A 49 2.54 20.98 -2.20
N SER A 50 2.14 22.25 -2.05
CA SER A 50 0.98 22.79 -2.78
C SER A 50 1.14 22.64 -4.30
N TYR A 51 2.37 22.71 -4.80
CA TYR A 51 2.72 22.48 -6.20
C TYR A 51 2.39 21.05 -6.65
N ARG A 52 2.90 20.03 -5.94
CA ARG A 52 2.61 18.61 -6.23
C ARG A 52 1.13 18.30 -6.16
N ARG A 53 0.43 18.83 -5.15
CA ARG A 53 -1.02 18.63 -4.99
C ARG A 53 -1.81 19.25 -6.15
N LYS A 54 -1.39 20.42 -6.65
CA LYS A 54 -1.96 21.02 -7.88
C LYS A 54 -1.67 20.17 -9.10
N GLN A 55 -0.46 19.63 -9.26
CA GLN A 55 -0.16 18.69 -10.35
C GLN A 55 -1.11 17.48 -10.32
N ILE A 56 -1.29 16.85 -9.16
CA ILE A 56 -2.24 15.74 -8.99
C ILE A 56 -3.66 16.15 -9.40
N THR A 57 -4.14 17.32 -8.93
CA THR A 57 -5.47 17.83 -9.29
C THR A 57 -5.60 18.06 -10.80
N TYR A 58 -4.65 18.76 -11.41
CA TYR A 58 -4.69 19.09 -12.84
C TYR A 58 -4.61 17.85 -13.72
N LYS A 59 -3.73 16.90 -13.40
CA LYS A 59 -3.60 15.63 -14.13
C LYS A 59 -4.75 14.67 -13.85
N GLY A 60 -5.61 14.95 -12.87
CA GLY A 60 -6.80 14.16 -12.62
C GLY A 60 -6.58 12.84 -11.90
N TYR A 61 -5.38 12.62 -11.35
CA TYR A 61 -5.10 11.43 -10.53
C TYR A 61 -5.82 11.53 -9.18
N ASP A 62 -6.51 10.46 -8.78
CA ASP A 62 -7.19 10.37 -7.48
C ASP A 62 -6.46 9.32 -6.63
N VAL A 63 -5.96 9.70 -5.45
CA VAL A 63 -5.36 8.73 -4.51
C VAL A 63 -6.38 7.66 -4.07
N ASN A 64 -7.68 7.91 -4.21
CA ASN A 64 -8.76 6.94 -4.00
C ASN A 64 -9.07 6.12 -5.26
N HIS A 65 -8.21 6.18 -6.29
CA HIS A 65 -8.36 5.42 -7.52
C HIS A 65 -8.30 3.92 -7.24
N THR A 66 -9.01 3.12 -8.03
CA THR A 66 -9.16 1.69 -7.78
C THR A 66 -7.89 0.89 -8.02
N TRP A 67 -6.92 1.42 -8.77
CA TRP A 67 -5.56 0.86 -8.85
C TRP A 67 -4.75 1.11 -7.57
N ASN A 68 -5.03 2.19 -6.85
CA ASN A 68 -4.36 2.53 -5.60
C ASN A 68 -5.02 1.92 -4.34
N LEU A 69 -5.99 1.02 -4.53
CA LEU A 69 -6.72 0.39 -3.43
C LEU A 69 -6.57 -1.13 -3.51
N VAL A 70 -6.39 -1.77 -2.36
CA VAL A 70 -6.48 -3.22 -2.19
C VAL A 70 -7.44 -3.54 -1.05
N ILE A 71 -8.27 -4.57 -1.20
CA ILE A 71 -9.14 -5.05 -0.12
C ILE A 71 -8.37 -6.08 0.71
N LEU A 72 -8.26 -5.80 2.01
CA LEU A 72 -7.51 -6.60 2.96
C LEU A 72 -8.38 -6.99 4.15
N PRO A 73 -8.14 -8.14 4.78
CA PRO A 73 -8.79 -8.54 6.01
C PRO A 73 -8.47 -7.58 7.15
N MET A 74 -9.44 -7.38 8.04
CA MET A 74 -9.26 -6.66 9.32
C MET A 74 -9.14 -7.62 10.52
N GLU A 75 -9.44 -8.90 10.29
CA GLU A 75 -9.43 -9.94 11.32
C GLU A 75 -8.19 -10.83 11.24
N ASP A 76 -7.54 -11.01 12.39
CA ASP A 76 -6.32 -11.80 12.54
C ASP A 76 -6.49 -13.25 12.06
N ARG A 77 -7.63 -13.87 12.40
CA ARG A 77 -7.95 -15.25 11.99
C ARG A 77 -8.05 -15.37 10.46
N ILE A 78 -8.60 -14.37 9.78
CA ILE A 78 -8.73 -14.35 8.31
C ILE A 78 -7.34 -14.20 7.68
N SER A 79 -6.56 -13.22 8.11
CA SER A 79 -5.17 -13.04 7.65
C SER A 79 -4.33 -14.30 7.84
N CYS A 80 -4.44 -14.93 9.02
CA CYS A 80 -3.68 -16.12 9.36
C CYS A 80 -4.10 -17.35 8.52
N HIS A 81 -5.40 -17.57 8.36
CA HIS A 81 -5.92 -18.72 7.60
C HIS A 81 -5.60 -18.62 6.10
N TYR A 82 -5.75 -17.43 5.51
CA TYR A 82 -5.58 -17.21 4.07
C TYR A 82 -4.19 -16.68 3.67
N ARG A 83 -3.32 -16.33 4.63
CA ARG A 83 -1.99 -15.74 4.39
C ARG A 83 -2.08 -14.43 3.60
N ILE A 84 -2.95 -13.55 4.07
CA ILE A 84 -3.16 -12.23 3.46
C ILE A 84 -2.77 -11.14 4.47
N PRO A 85 -2.03 -10.09 4.06
CA PRO A 85 -1.67 -8.97 4.91
C PRO A 85 -2.86 -8.40 5.68
N LEU A 86 -2.65 -8.13 6.97
CA LEU A 86 -3.70 -7.61 7.86
C LEU A 86 -3.78 -6.09 7.77
N HIS A 87 -4.98 -5.58 7.56
CA HIS A 87 -5.28 -4.16 7.65
C HIS A 87 -5.75 -3.78 9.05
N LYS A 88 -4.78 -3.53 9.93
CA LYS A 88 -4.98 -3.10 11.33
C LYS A 88 -3.96 -2.02 11.66
N SER A 89 -4.29 -1.10 12.58
CA SER A 89 -3.45 0.06 12.97
C SER A 89 -3.31 1.18 11.93
N GLY A 90 -2.56 2.22 12.28
CA GLY A 90 -2.21 3.34 11.40
C GLY A 90 -0.92 3.16 10.59
N HIS A 91 -0.26 2.00 10.67
CA HIS A 91 0.95 1.66 9.89
C HIS A 91 2.19 2.54 10.16
N LYS A 92 2.34 3.07 11.38
CA LYS A 92 3.41 4.01 11.78
C LYS A 92 4.56 3.38 12.59
N ASP A 93 4.57 2.06 12.72
CA ASP A 93 5.57 1.35 13.52
C ASP A 93 6.93 1.34 12.80
N GLU A 94 7.98 1.83 13.43
CA GLU A 94 9.34 1.88 12.89
C GLU A 94 9.92 0.49 12.62
N ALA A 95 9.46 -0.54 13.33
CA ALA A 95 9.89 -1.92 13.06
C ALA A 95 9.47 -2.40 11.65
N ILE A 96 8.51 -1.73 11.01
CA ILE A 96 8.17 -1.95 9.59
C ILE A 96 9.34 -1.56 8.69
N ILE A 97 10.00 -0.43 8.97
CA ILE A 97 11.17 0.04 8.21
C ILE A 97 12.32 -0.94 8.37
N THR A 98 12.67 -1.29 9.61
CA THR A 98 13.74 -2.27 9.88
C THR A 98 13.49 -3.60 9.16
N HIS A 99 12.25 -4.10 9.15
CA HIS A 99 11.91 -5.32 8.42
C HIS A 99 12.07 -5.16 6.91
N TYR A 100 11.60 -4.05 6.35
CA TYR A 100 11.67 -3.77 4.93
C TYR A 100 13.11 -3.67 4.44
N GLU A 101 13.95 -2.90 5.15
CA GLU A 101 15.37 -2.74 4.86
C GLU A 101 16.10 -4.09 4.86
N LYS A 102 15.85 -4.91 5.88
CA LYS A 102 16.39 -6.28 5.96
C LYS A 102 15.90 -7.17 4.81
N SER A 103 14.62 -7.06 4.44
CA SER A 103 13.99 -7.92 3.43
C SER A 103 14.44 -7.62 2.00
N LEU A 104 14.95 -6.42 1.74
CA LEU A 104 15.40 -5.98 0.43
C LEU A 104 16.90 -5.66 0.36
N GLY A 105 17.61 -5.66 1.50
CA GLY A 105 19.03 -5.29 1.54
C GLY A 105 19.28 -3.83 1.13
N MET A 106 18.32 -2.95 1.40
CA MET A 106 18.39 -1.52 1.06
C MET A 106 18.16 -0.67 2.31
N SER A 107 18.68 0.55 2.32
CA SER A 107 18.47 1.51 3.40
C SER A 107 17.50 2.61 2.95
N ILE A 108 16.42 2.82 3.70
CA ILE A 108 15.47 3.92 3.46
C ILE A 108 16.18 5.28 3.66
N SER A 109 17.05 5.39 4.67
CA SER A 109 17.88 6.59 4.82
C SER A 109 18.86 6.76 3.66
N GLY A 110 19.41 5.66 3.12
CA GLY A 110 20.25 5.68 1.92
C GLY A 110 19.50 6.21 0.70
N LEU A 111 18.32 5.66 0.40
CA LEU A 111 17.47 6.11 -0.73
C LEU A 111 17.03 7.58 -0.58
N ARG A 112 16.84 8.05 0.66
CA ARG A 112 16.55 9.45 0.96
C ARG A 112 17.80 10.33 0.76
N GLY A 113 19.00 9.86 1.14
CA GLY A 113 20.27 10.54 0.89
C GLY A 113 20.62 10.63 -0.61
N GLU A 114 20.22 9.64 -1.41
CA GLU A 114 20.30 9.71 -2.87
C GLU A 114 19.44 10.88 -3.39
N LEU A 115 18.19 11.02 -2.93
CA LEU A 115 17.32 12.14 -3.29
C LEU A 115 17.92 13.50 -2.91
N GLU A 116 18.56 13.62 -1.73
CA GLU A 116 19.26 14.84 -1.33
C GLU A 116 20.45 15.17 -2.23
N THR A 117 21.23 14.15 -2.57
CA THR A 117 22.38 14.30 -3.47
C THR A 117 21.92 14.77 -4.85
N GLU A 118 20.79 14.22 -5.32
CA GLU A 118 20.17 14.62 -6.58
C GLU A 118 19.62 16.04 -6.52
N ALA A 119 18.95 16.43 -5.43
CA ALA A 119 18.46 17.79 -5.21
C ALA A 119 19.62 18.80 -5.22
N SER A 120 20.73 18.48 -4.54
CA SER A 120 21.92 19.34 -4.48
C SER A 120 22.64 19.51 -5.83
N LYS A 121 22.40 18.59 -6.78
CA LYS A 121 22.97 18.62 -8.14
C LYS A 121 22.01 19.22 -9.17
N GLU A 122 20.77 19.50 -8.80
CA GLU A 122 19.77 20.06 -9.70
C GLU A 122 20.09 21.55 -9.93
N SER A 123 20.23 21.95 -11.19
CA SER A 123 20.54 23.32 -11.57
C SER A 123 19.28 24.20 -11.67
N ASP A 124 18.13 23.59 -11.89
CA ASP A 124 16.84 24.27 -11.86
C ASP A 124 16.38 24.49 -10.42
N THR A 125 16.51 25.73 -9.94
CA THR A 125 16.14 26.14 -8.58
C THR A 125 14.69 25.78 -8.20
N HIS A 126 13.76 25.74 -9.16
CA HIS A 126 12.38 25.36 -8.89
C HIS A 126 12.25 23.85 -8.67
N LYS A 127 12.90 23.04 -9.50
CA LYS A 127 12.93 21.59 -9.33
C LYS A 127 13.68 21.17 -8.06
N GLN A 128 14.80 21.83 -7.76
CA GLN A 128 15.53 21.64 -6.52
C GLN A 128 14.61 21.83 -5.32
N LYS A 129 13.89 22.95 -5.26
CA LYS A 129 12.94 23.24 -4.18
C LYS A 129 11.82 22.20 -4.07
N ILE A 130 11.29 21.72 -5.20
CA ILE A 130 10.29 20.65 -5.19
C ILE A 130 10.84 19.36 -4.59
N LEU A 131 12.08 18.99 -4.92
CA LEU A 131 12.74 17.81 -4.35
C LEU A 131 13.01 17.99 -2.85
N GLU A 132 13.47 19.16 -2.43
CA GLU A 132 13.66 19.49 -1.01
C GLU A 132 12.33 19.41 -0.22
N ASP A 133 11.23 19.92 -0.79
CA ASP A 133 9.89 19.78 -0.21
C ASP A 133 9.48 18.30 -0.09
N ASP A 134 9.72 17.49 -1.14
CA ASP A 134 9.42 16.05 -1.15
C ASP A 134 10.26 15.30 -0.09
N ILE A 135 11.52 15.68 0.11
CA ILE A 135 12.42 15.17 1.17
C ILE A 135 11.91 15.56 2.56
N GLY A 136 11.53 16.82 2.76
CA GLY A 136 10.97 17.30 4.03
C GLY A 136 9.70 16.55 4.43
N VAL A 137 8.89 16.11 3.46
CA VAL A 137 7.74 15.22 3.71
C VAL A 137 8.19 13.86 4.23
N ILE A 138 9.22 13.26 3.64
CA ILE A 138 9.75 11.95 4.07
C ILE A 138 10.22 12.00 5.52
N ASP A 139 10.85 13.09 5.94
CA ASP A 139 11.47 13.22 7.27
C ASP A 139 10.43 13.21 8.40
N VAL A 140 9.19 13.62 8.12
CA VAL A 140 8.08 13.63 9.09
C VAL A 140 7.17 12.40 9.00
N LEU A 141 7.47 11.45 8.12
CA LEU A 141 6.76 10.18 7.97
C LEU A 141 7.47 9.06 8.73
N ASN A 142 6.70 8.02 9.05
CA ASN A 142 7.12 6.90 9.88
C ASN A 142 6.48 5.59 9.41
N GLY A 143 7.12 4.47 9.77
CA GLY A 143 6.73 3.12 9.37
C GLY A 143 6.46 2.95 7.87
N TYR A 144 5.32 2.36 7.52
CA TYR A 144 4.87 2.14 6.15
C TYR A 144 4.84 3.43 5.31
N HIS A 145 4.35 4.52 5.92
CA HIS A 145 4.16 5.78 5.19
C HIS A 145 5.50 6.40 4.79
N LYS A 146 6.57 6.20 5.57
CA LYS A 146 7.91 6.67 5.21
C LYS A 146 8.46 5.94 4.00
N ILE A 147 8.36 4.61 3.99
CA ILE A 147 8.82 3.76 2.88
C ILE A 147 8.09 4.15 1.59
N VAL A 148 6.77 4.26 1.66
CA VAL A 148 5.94 4.69 0.52
C VAL A 148 6.23 6.14 0.13
N GLY A 149 6.49 7.02 1.09
CA GLY A 149 6.89 8.41 0.86
C GLY A 149 8.16 8.53 0.04
N VAL A 150 9.20 7.74 0.36
CA VAL A 150 10.46 7.70 -0.43
C VAL A 150 10.19 7.23 -1.85
N LYS A 151 9.44 6.14 -2.03
CA LYS A 151 9.11 5.63 -3.37
C LYS A 151 8.27 6.63 -4.17
N LEU A 152 7.32 7.28 -3.51
CA LEU A 152 6.48 8.32 -4.12
C LEU A 152 7.31 9.52 -4.56
N ALA A 153 8.24 10.01 -3.74
CA ALA A 153 9.14 11.12 -4.11
C ALA A 153 9.99 10.77 -5.34
N ARG A 154 10.54 9.54 -5.39
CA ARG A 154 11.30 9.04 -6.55
C ARG A 154 10.46 8.96 -7.82
N ALA A 155 9.21 8.50 -7.72
CA ALA A 155 8.29 8.47 -8.86
C ALA A 155 7.91 9.89 -9.32
N LEU A 156 7.54 10.77 -8.38
CA LEU A 156 7.15 12.14 -8.66
C LEU A 156 8.29 12.99 -9.23
N LYS A 157 9.55 12.70 -8.87
CA LYS A 157 10.74 13.35 -9.46
C LYS A 157 10.73 13.27 -10.99
N GLY A 158 10.29 12.15 -11.57
CA GLY A 158 10.19 11.97 -13.02
C GLY A 158 9.04 12.75 -13.67
N LEU A 159 8.10 13.27 -12.88
CA LEU A 159 6.87 13.88 -13.38
C LEU A 159 6.93 15.41 -13.33
N THR A 160 6.55 16.04 -14.43
CA THR A 160 6.56 17.50 -14.60
C THR A 160 5.18 18.04 -14.98
N CYS A 161 5.02 19.36 -15.05
CA CYS A 161 3.80 19.97 -15.55
C CYS A 161 3.50 19.61 -17.02
N LYS A 162 4.54 19.27 -17.81
CA LYS A 162 4.44 18.89 -19.22
C LYS A 162 4.05 17.42 -19.43
N THR A 163 4.29 16.55 -18.45
CA THR A 163 3.84 15.15 -18.47
C THR A 163 2.34 15.11 -18.74
N ASN A 164 1.89 14.32 -19.72
CA ASN A 164 0.45 14.20 -19.99
C ASN A 164 -0.27 13.45 -18.86
N LYS A 165 -1.60 13.48 -18.83
CA LYS A 165 -2.38 12.94 -17.72
C LYS A 165 -2.34 11.41 -17.67
N GLU A 166 -2.26 10.76 -18.82
CA GLU A 166 -2.17 9.31 -18.96
C GLU A 166 -0.88 8.82 -18.33
N GLU A 167 0.27 9.33 -18.79
CA GLU A 167 1.61 9.01 -18.28
C GLU A 167 1.75 9.32 -16.78
N TYR A 168 1.17 10.45 -16.32
CA TYR A 168 1.18 10.80 -14.91
C TYR A 168 0.41 9.78 -14.06
N SER A 169 -0.77 9.35 -14.51
CA SER A 169 -1.58 8.36 -13.79
C SER A 169 -0.96 6.97 -13.88
N GLU A 170 -0.44 6.58 -15.04
CA GLU A 170 0.22 5.28 -15.27
C GLU A 170 1.43 5.14 -14.36
N THR A 171 2.27 6.18 -14.24
CA THR A 171 3.42 6.16 -13.32
C THR A 171 3.01 5.88 -11.86
N LEU A 172 1.90 6.49 -11.41
CA LEU A 172 1.39 6.28 -10.05
C LEU A 172 0.64 4.95 -9.89
N ASP A 173 -0.01 4.45 -10.94
CA ASP A 173 -0.63 3.13 -10.95
C ASP A 173 0.45 2.03 -10.93
N ASP A 174 1.55 2.21 -11.67
CA ASP A 174 2.72 1.32 -11.67
C ASP A 174 3.41 1.30 -10.31
N LEU A 175 3.61 2.47 -9.70
CA LEU A 175 4.10 2.58 -8.32
C LEU A 175 3.18 1.81 -7.35
N SER A 176 1.86 1.94 -7.50
CA SER A 176 0.90 1.19 -6.68
C SER A 176 1.06 -0.32 -6.88
N ILE A 177 1.24 -0.79 -8.11
CA ILE A 177 1.44 -2.21 -8.43
C ILE A 177 2.75 -2.73 -7.84
N GLU A 178 3.83 -1.95 -7.91
CA GLU A 178 5.14 -2.28 -7.32
C GLU A 178 5.03 -2.47 -5.80
N ILE A 179 4.51 -1.46 -5.09
CA ILE A 179 4.30 -1.49 -3.64
C ILE A 179 3.41 -2.66 -3.26
N LEU A 180 2.32 -2.89 -4.00
CA LEU A 180 1.42 -4.01 -3.74
C LEU A 180 2.13 -5.35 -3.93
N GLY A 181 3.04 -5.45 -4.90
CA GLY A 181 3.92 -6.60 -5.08
C GLY A 181 4.82 -6.87 -3.88
N GLU A 182 5.36 -5.85 -3.23
CA GLU A 182 6.15 -5.98 -2.00
C GLU A 182 5.30 -6.38 -0.79
N ILE A 183 4.12 -5.79 -0.66
CA ILE A 183 3.12 -6.17 0.36
C ILE A 183 2.73 -7.65 0.21
N SER A 184 2.48 -8.09 -1.03
CA SER A 184 2.05 -9.46 -1.32
C SER A 184 3.13 -10.51 -1.01
N ARG A 185 4.40 -10.10 -0.98
CA ARG A 185 5.56 -10.95 -0.70
C ARG A 185 6.07 -10.83 0.73
N ASP A 186 5.29 -10.20 1.62
CA ASP A 186 5.65 -9.94 3.01
C ASP A 186 6.97 -9.14 3.18
N LYS A 187 7.40 -8.43 2.13
CA LYS A 187 8.60 -7.56 2.16
C LYS A 187 8.27 -6.21 2.78
N LEU A 188 7.13 -5.64 2.39
CA LEU A 188 6.58 -4.43 2.97
C LEU A 188 5.40 -4.78 3.87
N LEU A 189 5.59 -4.69 5.17
CA LEU A 189 4.54 -5.01 6.14
C LEU A 189 3.61 -3.81 6.36
N LEU A 190 2.34 -4.10 6.66
CA LEU A 190 1.39 -3.09 7.11
C LEU A 190 1.38 -2.97 8.64
N ILE A 191 1.78 -4.02 9.34
CA ILE A 191 1.97 -4.06 10.79
C ILE A 191 3.21 -4.90 11.09
N HIS A 192 3.97 -4.55 12.12
CA HIS A 192 5.20 -5.26 12.46
C HIS A 192 5.00 -6.77 12.66
N ARG A 193 3.96 -7.18 13.40
CA ARG A 193 3.63 -8.61 13.59
C ARG A 193 3.11 -9.32 12.34
N GLY A 194 2.91 -8.60 11.23
CA GLY A 194 2.47 -9.15 9.95
C GLY A 194 3.43 -10.20 9.38
N LYS A 195 4.72 -10.09 9.72
CA LYS A 195 5.75 -11.09 9.39
C LYS A 195 5.41 -12.50 9.83
N HIS A 196 4.64 -12.66 10.91
CA HIS A 196 4.24 -13.98 11.41
C HIS A 196 3.17 -14.65 10.52
N PHE A 197 2.49 -13.90 9.65
CA PHE A 197 1.50 -14.45 8.72
C PHE A 197 2.10 -15.05 7.45
N ALA A 198 3.40 -14.90 7.21
CA ALA A 198 4.13 -15.45 6.07
C ALA A 198 4.25 -16.99 6.11
N LYS A 199 4.31 -17.66 4.96
CA LYS A 199 4.41 -19.13 4.88
C LYS A 199 5.59 -19.64 5.72
N GLY A 200 5.35 -20.62 6.60
CA GLY A 200 6.38 -21.17 7.49
C GLY A 200 6.63 -20.39 8.78
N ALA A 201 6.08 -19.18 8.91
CA ALA A 201 6.19 -18.38 10.12
C ALA A 201 5.12 -18.75 11.18
N SER A 202 5.25 -18.12 12.35
CA SER A 202 4.54 -18.42 13.59
C SER A 202 3.03 -18.18 13.60
N GLY A 203 2.39 -17.73 12.52
CA GLY A 203 0.94 -17.50 12.51
C GLY A 203 0.49 -16.32 13.38
N CYS A 204 -0.79 -16.28 13.76
CA CYS A 204 -1.27 -15.37 14.81
C CYS A 204 -0.83 -15.90 16.19
N GLU A 205 -0.30 -15.04 17.06
CA GLU A 205 0.11 -15.46 18.43
C GLU A 205 -1.10 -15.82 19.31
N ASP A 206 -2.26 -15.18 19.09
CA ASP A 206 -3.52 -15.37 19.83
C ASP A 206 -4.26 -16.71 19.54
N CYS A 207 -3.56 -17.69 19.00
CA CYS A 207 -4.16 -18.78 18.24
C CYS A 207 -3.54 -20.15 18.56
N GLN A 208 -3.49 -20.50 19.85
CA GLN A 208 -3.09 -21.84 20.27
C GLN A 208 -4.30 -22.78 20.23
N GLU A 209 -4.29 -23.76 19.34
CA GLU A 209 -5.07 -24.99 19.52
C GLU A 209 -4.11 -26.12 19.94
N PRO A 210 -4.45 -26.93 20.95
CA PRO A 210 -3.69 -28.12 21.29
C PRO A 210 -3.57 -29.07 20.08
N GLY A 211 -2.34 -29.46 19.71
CA GLY A 211 -2.08 -30.43 18.64
C GLY A 211 -1.90 -29.86 17.22
N ALA A 212 -1.98 -28.54 17.02
CA ALA A 212 -1.72 -27.95 15.71
C ALA A 212 -0.22 -27.98 15.37
N ARG A 213 0.15 -28.66 14.28
CA ARG A 213 1.54 -28.69 13.73
C ARG A 213 2.04 -27.32 13.25
N THR A 214 1.17 -26.30 13.24
CA THR A 214 1.52 -24.90 12.98
C THR A 214 0.76 -24.01 13.95
N LYS A 215 1.37 -22.92 14.42
CA LYS A 215 0.74 -21.89 15.28
C LYS A 215 -0.35 -21.05 14.57
N ARG A 216 -1.03 -21.59 13.55
CA ARG A 216 -2.05 -20.90 12.76
C ARG A 216 -3.45 -21.40 13.13
N LYS A 217 -4.32 -20.52 13.61
CA LYS A 217 -5.76 -20.85 13.70
C LYS A 217 -6.34 -20.95 12.30
N HIS A 218 -6.91 -22.10 11.98
CA HIS A 218 -7.61 -22.31 10.73
C HIS A 218 -9.13 -22.23 10.96
N PHE A 219 -9.87 -21.79 9.95
CA PHE A 219 -11.28 -22.08 9.87
C PHE A 219 -11.47 -23.57 9.59
N GLY A 220 -12.31 -24.20 10.40
CA GLY A 220 -12.75 -25.58 10.26
C GLY A 220 -14.02 -25.68 9.40
N PRO A 221 -14.56 -26.90 9.24
CA PRO A 221 -15.73 -27.16 8.41
C PRO A 221 -16.99 -26.38 8.83
N LEU A 222 -17.12 -26.06 10.12
CA LEU A 222 -18.28 -25.39 10.69
C LEU A 222 -18.24 -23.85 10.57
N ASP A 223 -17.09 -23.27 10.21
CA ASP A 223 -16.88 -21.82 10.23
C ASP A 223 -17.43 -21.07 8.99
N ASN A 224 -18.14 -21.75 8.08
CA ASN A 224 -18.65 -21.18 6.81
C ASN A 224 -17.58 -20.43 5.98
N ALA A 225 -16.30 -20.75 6.20
CA ALA A 225 -15.21 -20.03 5.58
C ALA A 225 -15.06 -20.39 4.09
N PRO A 226 -14.84 -19.42 3.20
CA PRO A 226 -14.65 -19.69 1.78
C PRO A 226 -13.46 -20.61 1.50
N LYS A 227 -13.59 -21.47 0.47
CA LYS A 227 -12.49 -22.32 0.00
C LYS A 227 -11.25 -21.48 -0.35
N LYS A 228 -10.06 -21.93 0.07
CA LYS A 228 -8.78 -21.25 -0.23
C LYS A 228 -8.56 -21.00 -1.72
N SER A 229 -8.98 -21.92 -2.59
CA SER A 229 -8.91 -21.76 -4.05
C SER A 229 -9.75 -20.58 -4.56
N LYS A 230 -10.97 -20.40 -4.02
CA LYS A 230 -11.84 -19.26 -4.33
C LYS A 230 -11.19 -17.94 -3.89
N VAL A 231 -10.66 -17.89 -2.67
CA VAL A 231 -9.96 -16.71 -2.16
C VAL A 231 -8.74 -16.39 -3.02
N LYS A 232 -7.90 -17.39 -3.34
CA LYS A 232 -6.70 -17.19 -4.16
C LYS A 232 -7.06 -16.65 -5.55
N LYS A 233 -8.02 -17.26 -6.25
CA LYS A 233 -8.47 -16.82 -7.59
C LYS A 233 -9.02 -15.38 -7.58
N PHE A 234 -9.75 -15.02 -6.52
CA PHE A 234 -10.31 -13.68 -6.40
C PHE A 234 -9.24 -12.64 -6.05
N CYS A 235 -8.40 -12.93 -5.06
CA CYS A 235 -7.51 -11.94 -4.45
C CYS A 235 -6.15 -11.80 -5.13
N TYR A 236 -5.71 -12.77 -5.95
CA TYR A 236 -4.34 -12.78 -6.51
C TYR A 236 -4.30 -12.90 -8.03
N ILE A 237 -3.26 -12.30 -8.63
CA ILE A 237 -2.74 -12.58 -9.98
C ILE A 237 -1.31 -13.11 -9.79
N GLY A 238 -1.09 -14.38 -10.12
CA GLY A 238 0.15 -15.07 -9.76
C GLY A 238 0.38 -15.02 -8.25
N ASN A 239 1.45 -14.32 -7.82
CA ASN A 239 1.82 -14.13 -6.42
C ASN A 239 1.52 -12.72 -5.88
N ARG A 240 0.94 -11.82 -6.69
CA ARG A 240 0.59 -10.45 -6.30
C ARG A 240 -0.90 -10.34 -5.99
N LEU A 241 -1.26 -9.61 -4.94
CA LEU A 241 -2.63 -9.22 -4.64
C LEU A 241 -3.20 -8.35 -5.77
N LYS A 242 -4.48 -8.52 -6.07
CA LYS A 242 -5.22 -7.67 -6.99
C LYS A 242 -5.56 -6.34 -6.35
N THR A 243 -5.40 -5.27 -7.12
CA THR A 243 -6.03 -3.99 -6.78
C THR A 243 -7.55 -4.11 -6.90
N VAL A 244 -8.30 -3.17 -6.33
CA VAL A 244 -9.76 -3.11 -6.50
C VAL A 244 -10.16 -3.03 -7.97
N LYS A 245 -9.33 -2.39 -8.81
CA LYS A 245 -9.58 -2.30 -10.26
C LYS A 245 -9.56 -3.67 -10.93
N GLU A 246 -8.66 -4.56 -10.51
CA GLU A 246 -8.48 -5.91 -11.06
C GLU A 246 -9.45 -6.95 -10.48
N GLN A 247 -10.17 -6.60 -9.40
CA GLN A 247 -11.20 -7.43 -8.76
C GLN A 247 -12.62 -7.18 -9.29
N LYS A 248 -12.80 -6.17 -10.14
CA LYS A 248 -14.07 -5.87 -10.82
C LYS A 248 -14.30 -6.84 -11.96
#